data_AF-A0A1F3BFX8-F1
#
_entry.id   AF-A0A1F3BFX8-F1
#
_cell.length_a   1.000
_cell.length_b   1.000
_cell.length_c   1.000
_cell.angle_alpha   90.00
_cell.angle_beta   90.00
_cell.angle_gamma   90.00
#
_symmetry.space_group_name_H-M   'P 1'
#
loop_
_entity.id
_entity.type
_entity.pdbx_description
1 polymer ?
#
loop_
_entity_poly.entity_id
_entity_poly.type
_entity_poly.pdbx_seq_one_letter_code
_entity_poly.pdbx_strand_id
1 'polypeptide(L)'
;MAEKALIIEEHLLVRICFIFAGGFMLAEGLQNWIRGRIETHPEVILLLLLTYSIAFVLFALATLNSKLVLRTRDAALAALVFMMVASWYVITQVEFPHSYQTDALAFVHYAAILYSKGMNPYTQDLQSALSMFSVNPQFITLTPTGDLVSTLNYPALQFLVMLPAVWLGLQDARWVILAFEAAAILAVYFWSPREIRVLALLPIFAGADLAISFGAGAIADFLWVLPLVFMVVYLDRPWLAGIMYGLASAIKQTPWLLAPFLLIWLLRSGRNISTQDRLKRAGVFVAFALGAFVLPNIGFMWNDFGAWYAGVVTPAFGNLVVLGQGLSLITLAGGVPLPPAFYLTATLAIAVTLLVNYLAYFEKLRYAIWAFPAIILWFSYRGLQNYFIFWTPLLVMSVVLLYKKEKHGAKDQA
;
A
#
# COMPACT_ATOMS: atom_id res chain seq x y z
N MET A 1 -8.97 -32.80 22.86
CA MET A 1 -10.20 -32.04 22.47
C MET A 1 -9.85 -30.75 21.72
N ALA A 2 -8.87 -29.96 22.18
CA ALA A 2 -8.43 -28.72 21.51
C ALA A 2 -8.01 -28.91 20.04
N GLU A 3 -7.24 -29.96 19.72
CA GLU A 3 -6.78 -30.21 18.34
C GLU A 3 -7.93 -30.54 17.37
N LYS A 4 -8.94 -31.31 17.82
CA LYS A 4 -10.16 -31.57 17.03
C LYS A 4 -11.00 -30.31 16.83
N ALA A 5 -11.09 -29.44 17.83
CA ALA A 5 -11.78 -28.15 17.70
C ALA A 5 -11.07 -27.24 16.69
N LEU A 6 -9.74 -27.16 16.75
CA LEU A 6 -8.92 -26.36 15.83
C LEU A 6 -9.02 -26.84 14.38
N ILE A 7 -9.08 -28.15 14.15
CA ILE A 7 -9.28 -28.75 12.82
C ILE A 7 -10.68 -28.41 12.28
N ILE A 8 -11.72 -28.49 13.11
CA ILE A 8 -13.09 -28.13 12.72
C ILE A 8 -13.17 -26.65 12.32
N GLU A 9 -12.46 -25.76 13.01
CA GLU A 9 -12.35 -24.34 12.68
C GLU A 9 -11.65 -24.09 11.34
N GLU A 10 -10.55 -24.79 11.05
CA GLU A 10 -9.78 -24.58 9.81
C GLU A 10 -10.58 -24.89 8.54
N HIS A 11 -11.35 -25.99 8.54
CA HIS A 11 -12.20 -26.34 7.39
C HIS A 11 -13.23 -25.25 7.09
N LEU A 12 -13.85 -24.69 8.15
CA LEU A 12 -14.83 -23.62 8.01
C LEU A 12 -14.20 -22.36 7.43
N LEU A 13 -13.02 -21.97 7.93
CA LEU A 13 -12.28 -20.81 7.43
C LEU A 13 -11.95 -20.92 5.94
N VAL A 14 -11.46 -22.09 5.49
CA VAL A 14 -11.14 -22.30 4.07
C VAL A 14 -12.40 -22.25 3.20
N ARG A 15 -13.54 -22.78 3.66
CA ARG A 15 -14.82 -22.68 2.94
C ARG A 15 -15.26 -21.23 2.80
N ILE A 16 -15.15 -20.43 3.87
CA ILE A 16 -15.44 -18.99 3.83
C ILE A 16 -14.54 -18.30 2.81
N CYS A 17 -13.25 -18.65 2.76
CA CYS A 17 -12.32 -18.10 1.78
C CYS A 17 -12.70 -18.45 0.33
N PHE A 18 -13.17 -19.69 0.07
CA PHE A 18 -13.67 -20.06 -1.26
C PHE A 18 -14.92 -19.28 -1.65
N ILE A 19 -15.87 -19.11 -0.74
CA ILE A 19 -17.10 -18.33 -0.98
C ILE A 19 -16.74 -16.86 -1.26
N PHE A 20 -15.86 -16.28 -0.44
CA PHE A 20 -15.39 -14.92 -0.64
C PHE A 20 -14.70 -14.75 -2.00
N ALA A 21 -13.71 -15.60 -2.31
CA ALA A 21 -12.98 -15.52 -3.56
C ALA A 21 -13.90 -15.72 -4.77
N GLY A 22 -14.82 -16.68 -4.72
CA GLY A 22 -15.83 -16.87 -5.78
C GLY A 22 -16.74 -15.64 -5.94
N GLY A 23 -17.23 -15.06 -4.85
CA GLY A 23 -18.04 -13.84 -4.88
C GLY A 23 -17.29 -12.63 -5.44
N PHE A 24 -16.04 -12.44 -5.01
CA PHE A 24 -15.15 -11.40 -5.53
C PHE A 24 -14.91 -11.57 -7.03
N MET A 25 -14.66 -12.79 -7.50
CA MET A 25 -14.50 -13.09 -8.92
C MET A 25 -15.76 -12.79 -9.74
N LEU A 26 -16.96 -13.05 -9.21
CA LEU A 26 -18.20 -12.66 -9.91
C LEU A 26 -18.34 -11.14 -10.01
N ALA A 27 -18.04 -10.42 -8.93
CA ALA A 27 -18.11 -8.97 -8.90
C ALA A 27 -17.11 -8.34 -9.88
N GLU A 28 -15.84 -8.75 -9.84
CA GLU A 28 -14.81 -8.25 -10.73
C GLU A 28 -14.94 -8.78 -12.17
N GLY A 29 -15.50 -9.98 -12.35
CA GLY A 29 -15.87 -10.50 -13.66
C GLY A 29 -16.90 -9.61 -14.36
N LEU A 30 -17.92 -9.14 -13.63
CA LEU A 30 -18.88 -8.16 -14.15
C LEU A 30 -18.19 -6.85 -14.51
N GLN A 31 -17.31 -6.33 -13.65
CA GLN A 31 -16.54 -5.12 -13.96
C GLN A 31 -15.72 -5.30 -15.24
N ASN A 32 -14.96 -6.40 -15.35
CA ASN A 32 -14.20 -6.74 -16.56
C ASN A 32 -15.06 -6.85 -17.80
N TRP A 33 -16.29 -7.33 -17.70
CA TRP A 33 -17.21 -7.34 -18.84
C TRP A 33 -17.59 -5.92 -19.28
N ILE A 34 -17.86 -5.02 -18.33
CA ILE A 34 -18.18 -3.60 -18.60
C ILE A 34 -17.00 -2.88 -19.26
N ARG A 35 -15.79 -2.99 -18.70
CA ARG A 35 -14.58 -2.31 -19.24
C ARG A 35 -13.94 -3.04 -20.43
N GLY A 36 -14.31 -4.30 -20.65
CA GLY A 36 -13.58 -5.24 -21.49
C GLY A 36 -13.72 -5.11 -23.00
N ARG A 37 -14.62 -4.24 -23.49
CA ARG A 37 -14.81 -3.94 -24.92
C ARG A 37 -14.74 -5.20 -25.81
N ILE A 38 -15.55 -6.21 -25.48
CA ILE A 38 -15.48 -7.58 -26.06
C ILE A 38 -15.61 -7.63 -27.59
N GLU A 39 -16.22 -6.61 -28.19
CA GLU A 39 -16.34 -6.43 -29.64
C GLU A 39 -14.98 -6.26 -30.33
N THR A 40 -14.01 -5.63 -29.64
CA THR A 40 -12.66 -5.37 -30.16
C THR A 40 -11.57 -6.18 -29.47
N HIS A 41 -11.89 -6.81 -28.33
CA HIS A 41 -10.97 -7.62 -27.51
C HIS A 41 -11.55 -9.00 -27.19
N PRO A 42 -11.58 -9.94 -28.16
CA PRO A 42 -12.18 -11.25 -27.98
C PRO A 42 -11.44 -12.10 -26.93
N GLU A 43 -10.17 -11.82 -26.63
CA GLU A 43 -9.43 -12.47 -25.54
C GLU A 43 -10.07 -12.24 -24.16
N VAL A 44 -10.79 -11.12 -23.99
CA VAL A 44 -11.52 -10.83 -22.75
C VAL A 44 -12.68 -11.81 -22.56
N ILE A 45 -13.28 -12.33 -23.64
CA ILE A 45 -14.32 -13.36 -23.55
C ILE A 45 -13.77 -14.60 -22.84
N LEU A 46 -12.56 -15.06 -23.22
CA LEU A 46 -11.93 -16.20 -22.58
C LEU A 46 -11.64 -15.90 -21.09
N LEU A 47 -11.12 -14.72 -20.77
CA LEU A 47 -10.86 -14.30 -19.39
C LEU A 47 -12.14 -14.32 -18.55
N LEU A 48 -13.25 -13.83 -19.10
CA LEU A 48 -14.55 -13.85 -18.44
C LEU A 48 -15.05 -15.27 -18.22
N LEU A 49 -15.05 -16.11 -19.26
CA LEU A 49 -15.47 -17.51 -19.14
C LEU A 49 -14.66 -18.26 -18.07
N LEU A 50 -13.33 -18.06 -18.03
CA LEU A 50 -12.47 -18.62 -16.99
C LEU A 50 -12.81 -18.06 -15.61
N THR A 51 -13.03 -16.74 -15.49
CA THR A 51 -13.38 -16.09 -14.23
C THR A 51 -14.65 -16.68 -13.62
N TYR A 52 -15.74 -16.75 -14.39
CA TYR A 52 -17.00 -17.34 -13.92
C TYR A 52 -16.86 -18.84 -13.63
N SER A 53 -16.12 -19.58 -14.46
CA SER A 53 -15.88 -21.02 -14.24
C SER A 53 -15.14 -21.29 -12.94
N ILE A 54 -14.05 -20.55 -12.67
CA ILE A 54 -13.29 -20.68 -11.42
C ILE A 54 -14.16 -20.30 -10.23
N ALA A 55 -14.96 -19.23 -10.32
CA ALA A 55 -15.89 -18.84 -9.26
C ALA A 55 -16.87 -19.97 -8.90
N PHE A 56 -17.49 -20.60 -9.90
CA PHE A 56 -18.40 -21.74 -9.67
C PHE A 56 -17.67 -22.96 -9.10
N VAL A 57 -16.43 -23.24 -9.54
CA VAL A 57 -15.61 -24.29 -8.96
C VAL A 57 -15.31 -24.01 -7.49
N LEU A 58 -15.02 -22.77 -7.10
CA LEU A 58 -14.80 -22.41 -5.70
C LEU A 58 -16.05 -22.61 -4.85
N PHE A 59 -17.22 -22.21 -5.34
CA PHE A 59 -18.50 -22.48 -4.64
C PHE A 59 -18.76 -23.97 -4.49
N ALA A 60 -18.48 -24.77 -5.52
CA ALA A 60 -18.57 -26.22 -5.43
C ALA A 60 -17.60 -26.77 -4.38
N LEU A 61 -16.31 -26.40 -4.43
CA LEU A 61 -15.30 -26.80 -3.46
C LEU A 61 -15.72 -26.46 -2.01
N ALA A 62 -16.38 -25.32 -1.80
CA ALA A 62 -16.88 -24.89 -0.49
C ALA A 62 -17.94 -25.82 0.11
N THR A 63 -18.56 -26.71 -0.68
CA THR A 63 -19.59 -27.67 -0.20
C THR A 63 -19.09 -29.13 -0.16
N LEU A 64 -17.89 -29.42 -0.66
CA LEU A 64 -17.34 -30.77 -0.69
C LEU A 64 -16.84 -31.26 0.69
N ASN A 65 -16.37 -32.51 0.75
CA ASN A 65 -15.83 -33.07 2.00
C ASN A 65 -14.60 -32.30 2.51
N SER A 66 -14.43 -32.30 3.82
CA SER A 66 -13.42 -31.54 4.55
C SER A 66 -11.97 -31.86 4.13
N LYS A 67 -11.67 -33.11 3.74
CA LYS A 67 -10.33 -33.51 3.28
C LYS A 67 -9.95 -32.81 1.97
N LEU A 68 -10.89 -32.74 1.02
CA LEU A 68 -10.65 -32.08 -0.26
C LEU A 68 -10.49 -30.55 -0.07
N VAL A 69 -11.34 -29.93 0.77
CA VAL A 69 -11.25 -28.50 1.10
C VAL A 69 -9.86 -28.11 1.59
N LEU A 70 -9.26 -28.86 2.52
CA LEU A 70 -7.91 -28.55 3.00
C LEU A 70 -6.82 -28.82 1.98
N ARG A 71 -7.01 -29.82 1.10
CA ARG A 71 -6.06 -30.14 0.04
C ARG A 71 -6.01 -29.03 -1.01
N THR A 72 -7.14 -28.38 -1.28
CA THR A 72 -7.27 -27.32 -2.28
C THR A 72 -7.29 -25.92 -1.68
N ARG A 73 -6.86 -25.74 -0.43
CA ARG A 73 -6.93 -24.45 0.29
C ARG A 73 -6.33 -23.28 -0.50
N ASP A 74 -5.21 -23.51 -1.18
CA ASP A 74 -4.47 -22.49 -1.93
C ASP A 74 -5.19 -22.09 -3.23
N ALA A 75 -6.26 -22.80 -3.63
CA ALA A 75 -7.07 -22.45 -4.81
C ALA A 75 -7.70 -21.06 -4.68
N ALA A 76 -8.04 -20.63 -3.45
CA ALA A 76 -8.52 -19.28 -3.19
C ALA A 76 -7.46 -18.22 -3.53
N LEU A 77 -6.20 -18.42 -3.11
CA LEU A 77 -5.11 -17.51 -3.48
C LEU A 77 -4.94 -17.49 -5.01
N ALA A 78 -4.86 -18.66 -5.63
CA ALA A 78 -4.66 -18.76 -7.07
C ALA A 78 -5.76 -18.02 -7.86
N ALA A 79 -7.01 -18.17 -7.41
CA ALA A 79 -8.16 -17.47 -7.96
C ALA A 79 -8.11 -15.94 -7.77
N LEU A 80 -7.76 -15.47 -6.58
CA LEU A 80 -7.63 -14.03 -6.28
C LEU A 80 -6.48 -13.39 -7.08
N VAL A 81 -5.32 -14.06 -7.19
CA VAL A 81 -4.19 -13.60 -8.00
C VAL A 81 -4.53 -13.62 -9.49
N PHE A 82 -5.20 -14.67 -9.96
CA PHE A 82 -5.71 -14.72 -11.34
C PHE A 82 -6.64 -13.54 -11.61
N MET A 83 -7.60 -13.27 -10.72
CA MET A 83 -8.53 -12.16 -10.86
C MET A 83 -7.81 -10.81 -10.89
N MET A 84 -6.84 -10.61 -9.99
CA MET A 84 -6.01 -9.41 -9.96
C MET A 84 -5.29 -9.18 -11.29
N VAL A 85 -4.59 -10.19 -11.81
CA VAL A 85 -3.83 -10.09 -13.06
C VAL A 85 -4.76 -9.90 -14.27
N ALA A 86 -5.87 -10.63 -14.32
CA ALA A 86 -6.85 -10.51 -15.39
C ALA A 86 -7.48 -9.11 -15.40
N SER A 87 -7.92 -8.61 -14.25
CA SER A 87 -8.47 -7.26 -14.15
C SER A 87 -7.43 -6.17 -14.42
N TRP A 88 -6.20 -6.34 -13.93
CA TRP A 88 -5.10 -5.43 -14.23
C TRP A 88 -4.84 -5.35 -15.75
N TYR A 89 -4.85 -6.49 -16.46
CA TYR A 89 -4.73 -6.51 -17.91
C TYR A 89 -5.89 -5.74 -18.58
N VAL A 90 -7.14 -6.01 -18.19
CA VAL A 90 -8.29 -5.35 -18.82
C VAL A 90 -8.26 -3.84 -18.57
N ILE A 91 -7.94 -3.38 -17.36
CA ILE A 91 -7.82 -1.93 -17.08
C ILE A 91 -6.69 -1.31 -17.91
N THR A 92 -5.49 -1.93 -17.89
CA THR A 92 -4.28 -1.27 -18.41
C THR A 92 -4.08 -1.41 -19.91
N GLN A 93 -4.57 -2.51 -20.51
CA GLN A 93 -4.34 -2.83 -21.92
C GLN A 93 -5.61 -2.68 -22.78
N VAL A 94 -6.80 -2.71 -22.19
CA VAL A 94 -8.07 -2.61 -22.94
C VAL A 94 -8.77 -1.28 -22.68
N GLU A 95 -9.00 -0.94 -21.41
CA GLU A 95 -9.74 0.27 -21.05
C GLU A 95 -8.90 1.54 -21.24
N PHE A 96 -7.68 1.53 -20.68
CA PHE A 96 -6.72 2.65 -20.70
C PHE A 96 -5.34 2.24 -21.26
N PRO A 97 -5.28 1.76 -22.52
CA PRO A 97 -4.01 1.46 -23.16
C PRO A 97 -3.15 2.72 -23.26
N HIS A 98 -1.89 2.61 -22.83
CA HIS A 98 -0.90 3.69 -22.88
C HIS A 98 -1.28 5.00 -22.13
N SER A 99 -2.33 4.97 -21.30
CA SER A 99 -2.82 6.12 -20.55
C SER A 99 -2.72 5.89 -19.05
N TYR A 100 -2.12 6.84 -18.34
CA TYR A 100 -2.12 6.84 -16.88
C TYR A 100 -3.31 7.62 -16.32
N GLN A 101 -3.95 7.05 -15.29
CA GLN A 101 -5.07 7.67 -14.58
C GLN A 101 -4.58 8.49 -13.36
N THR A 102 -3.35 8.98 -13.40
CA THR A 102 -2.82 9.98 -12.47
C THR A 102 -1.55 10.62 -13.04
N ASP A 103 -1.42 11.92 -12.82
CA ASP A 103 -0.18 12.67 -13.04
C ASP A 103 1.00 12.18 -12.19
N ALA A 104 0.75 11.63 -11.01
CA ALA A 104 1.79 11.19 -10.08
C ALA A 104 2.71 10.12 -10.69
N LEU A 105 2.15 9.07 -11.30
CA LEU A 105 2.98 8.05 -11.98
C LEU A 105 3.60 8.59 -13.25
N ALA A 106 2.91 9.47 -13.99
CA ALA A 106 3.47 10.10 -15.18
C ALA A 106 4.75 10.87 -14.84
N PHE A 107 4.70 11.70 -13.79
CA PHE A 107 5.86 12.45 -13.30
C PHE A 107 6.96 11.54 -12.76
N VAL A 108 6.64 10.49 -12.02
CA VAL A 108 7.63 9.52 -11.50
C VAL A 108 8.29 8.75 -12.65
N HIS A 109 7.52 8.29 -13.63
CA HIS A 109 8.06 7.57 -14.78
C HIS A 109 8.91 8.49 -15.67
N TYR A 110 8.45 9.71 -15.91
CA TYR A 110 9.22 10.71 -16.66
C TYR A 110 10.50 11.12 -15.92
N ALA A 111 10.46 11.25 -14.60
CA ALA A 111 11.64 11.50 -13.78
C ALA A 111 12.70 10.40 -13.95
N ALA A 112 12.28 9.13 -13.99
CA ALA A 112 13.18 8.01 -14.27
C ALA A 112 13.79 8.10 -15.69
N ILE A 113 13.00 8.49 -16.69
CA ILE A 113 13.49 8.74 -18.07
C ILE A 113 14.51 9.88 -18.10
N LEU A 114 14.23 11.00 -17.45
CA LEU A 114 15.15 12.15 -17.36
C LEU A 114 16.45 11.76 -16.68
N TYR A 115 16.37 11.04 -15.56
CA TYR A 115 17.54 10.57 -14.83
C TYR A 115 18.37 9.58 -15.65
N SER A 116 17.74 8.70 -16.43
CA SER A 116 18.44 7.80 -17.36
C SER A 116 19.26 8.53 -18.42
N LYS A 117 18.96 9.81 -18.66
CA LYS A 117 19.67 10.71 -19.59
C LYS A 117 20.65 11.64 -18.86
N GLY A 118 20.90 11.43 -17.57
CA GLY A 118 21.83 12.22 -16.76
C GLY A 118 21.27 13.55 -16.24
N MET A 119 19.96 13.79 -16.33
CA MET A 119 19.32 15.00 -15.81
C MET A 119 18.82 14.79 -14.38
N ASN A 120 18.96 15.79 -13.51
CA ASN A 120 18.36 15.78 -12.17
C ASN A 120 16.84 16.09 -12.29
N PRO A 121 15.93 15.15 -12.01
CA PRO A 121 14.50 15.38 -12.23
C PRO A 121 13.88 16.46 -11.34
N TYR A 122 14.47 16.75 -10.18
CA TYR A 122 13.94 17.76 -9.26
C TYR A 122 14.07 19.19 -9.80
N THR A 123 14.93 19.42 -10.79
CA THR A 123 15.16 20.74 -11.40
C THR A 123 14.46 20.91 -12.76
N GLN A 124 13.64 19.93 -13.16
CA GLN A 124 13.00 19.90 -14.47
C GLN A 124 11.50 20.17 -14.38
N ASP A 125 10.94 20.68 -15.46
CA ASP A 125 9.49 20.73 -15.67
C ASP A 125 9.00 19.35 -16.17
N LEU A 126 8.07 18.76 -15.41
CA LEU A 126 7.52 17.45 -15.70
C LEU A 126 6.20 17.49 -16.48
N GLN A 127 5.67 18.66 -16.86
CA GLN A 127 4.39 18.75 -17.59
C GLN A 127 4.40 18.01 -18.93
N SER A 128 5.58 17.85 -19.56
CA SER A 128 5.73 17.02 -20.77
C SER A 128 5.29 15.57 -20.56
N ALA A 129 5.30 15.07 -19.32
CA ALA A 129 4.81 13.73 -18.98
C ALA A 129 3.30 13.58 -19.21
N LEU A 130 2.52 14.66 -19.06
CA LEU A 130 1.06 14.63 -19.17
C LEU A 130 0.63 14.23 -20.58
N SER A 131 1.26 14.80 -21.60
CA SER A 131 1.03 14.42 -23.00
C SER A 131 1.71 13.09 -23.35
N MET A 132 2.95 12.87 -22.89
CA MET A 132 3.70 11.63 -23.14
C MET A 132 2.95 10.37 -22.70
N PHE A 133 2.28 10.42 -21.54
CA PHE A 133 1.54 9.29 -20.99
C PHE A 133 0.03 9.43 -21.10
N SER A 134 -0.45 10.31 -22.00
CA SER A 134 -1.87 10.54 -22.27
C SER A 134 -2.71 10.61 -21.00
N VAL A 135 -2.24 11.39 -20.01
CA VAL A 135 -2.87 11.48 -18.70
C VAL A 135 -4.26 12.07 -18.85
N ASN A 136 -5.27 11.37 -18.36
CA ASN A 136 -6.63 11.84 -18.43
C ASN A 136 -6.76 13.16 -17.62
N PRO A 137 -7.30 14.25 -18.21
CA PRO A 137 -7.39 15.55 -17.55
C PRO A 137 -8.09 15.55 -16.19
N GLN A 138 -9.00 14.60 -15.94
CA GLN A 138 -9.69 14.47 -14.65
C GLN A 138 -8.77 14.07 -13.49
N PHE A 139 -7.59 13.51 -13.79
CA PHE A 139 -6.62 13.03 -12.81
C PHE A 139 -5.34 13.87 -12.76
N ILE A 140 -5.38 15.07 -13.34
CA ILE A 140 -4.27 16.03 -13.26
C ILE A 140 -4.45 16.91 -12.02
N THR A 141 -3.41 17.00 -11.20
CA THR A 141 -3.39 17.86 -10.02
C THR A 141 -3.24 19.30 -10.43
N LEU A 142 -4.16 20.13 -9.94
CA LEU A 142 -4.10 21.58 -10.06
C LEU A 142 -3.64 22.23 -8.76
N THR A 143 -3.04 23.41 -8.87
CA THR A 143 -2.90 24.36 -7.78
C THR A 143 -4.27 24.98 -7.44
N PRO A 144 -4.43 25.65 -6.28
CA PRO A 144 -5.64 26.39 -5.97
C PRO A 144 -5.98 27.53 -6.95
N THR A 145 -5.00 28.02 -7.71
CA THR A 145 -5.20 29.02 -8.78
C THR A 145 -5.64 28.41 -10.11
N GLY A 146 -5.64 27.07 -10.23
CA GLY A 146 -5.98 26.35 -11.45
C GLY A 146 -4.79 26.02 -12.35
N ASP A 147 -3.57 26.35 -11.93
CA ASP A 147 -2.35 26.04 -12.68
C ASP A 147 -1.98 24.56 -12.56
N LEU A 148 -1.28 24.03 -13.57
CA LEU A 148 -0.79 22.66 -13.55
C LEU A 148 0.40 22.51 -12.60
N VAL A 149 0.40 21.46 -11.80
CA VAL A 149 1.61 21.05 -11.06
C VAL A 149 2.65 20.51 -12.06
N SER A 150 3.92 20.91 -11.89
CA SER A 150 5.03 20.53 -12.77
C SER A 150 6.19 19.83 -12.06
N THR A 151 6.13 19.67 -10.74
CA THR A 151 7.27 19.26 -9.91
C THR A 151 7.21 17.81 -9.45
N LEU A 152 8.38 17.21 -9.22
CA LEU A 152 8.49 15.90 -8.58
C LEU A 152 8.24 16.03 -7.06
N ASN A 153 7.13 15.44 -6.60
CA ASN A 153 6.66 15.64 -5.22
C ASN A 153 6.97 14.49 -4.25
N TYR A 154 8.02 13.71 -4.54
CA TYR A 154 8.32 12.47 -3.83
C TYR A 154 9.82 12.28 -3.63
N PRO A 155 10.26 11.53 -2.59
CA PRO A 155 11.66 11.22 -2.43
C PRO A 155 12.17 10.23 -3.50
N ALA A 156 13.48 10.22 -3.69
CA ALA A 156 14.08 9.77 -4.95
C ALA A 156 13.89 8.28 -5.23
N LEU A 157 13.78 7.44 -4.19
CA LEU A 157 13.66 6.00 -4.40
C LEU A 157 12.42 5.63 -5.21
N GLN A 158 11.37 6.46 -5.18
CA GLN A 158 10.15 6.19 -5.94
C GLN A 158 10.39 6.12 -7.45
N PHE A 159 11.14 7.06 -8.03
CA PHE A 159 11.47 7.01 -9.46
C PHE A 159 12.70 6.13 -9.75
N LEU A 160 13.64 6.02 -8.81
CA LEU A 160 14.80 5.13 -8.98
C LEU A 160 14.38 3.66 -9.15
N VAL A 161 13.32 3.22 -8.46
CA VAL A 161 12.75 1.87 -8.61
C VAL A 161 12.20 1.63 -10.03
N MET A 162 11.86 2.68 -10.77
CA MET A 162 11.40 2.57 -12.16
C MET A 162 12.55 2.43 -13.16
N LEU A 163 13.79 2.75 -12.78
CA LEU A 163 14.93 2.77 -13.71
C LEU A 163 15.18 1.42 -14.42
N PRO A 164 15.12 0.25 -13.75
CA PRO A 164 15.27 -1.02 -14.45
C PRO A 164 14.25 -1.20 -15.58
N ALA A 165 13.00 -0.78 -15.35
CA ALA A 165 11.96 -0.84 -16.37
C ALA A 165 12.25 0.10 -17.55
N VAL A 166 12.70 1.32 -17.28
CA VAL A 166 13.11 2.29 -18.30
C VAL A 166 14.28 1.76 -19.14
N TRP A 167 15.31 1.18 -18.51
CA TRP A 167 16.46 0.61 -19.22
C TRP A 167 16.11 -0.62 -20.06
N LEU A 168 15.11 -1.40 -19.64
CA LEU A 168 14.55 -2.51 -20.41
C LEU A 168 13.61 -2.03 -21.54
N GLY A 169 13.36 -0.73 -21.66
CA GLY A 169 12.49 -0.15 -22.68
C GLY A 169 11.00 -0.34 -22.41
N LEU A 170 10.61 -0.68 -21.17
CA LEU A 170 9.20 -0.80 -20.79
C LEU A 170 8.54 0.58 -20.87
N GLN A 171 7.48 0.67 -21.66
CA GLN A 171 6.72 1.91 -21.85
C GLN A 171 5.69 2.16 -20.73
N ASP A 172 5.39 1.13 -19.94
CA ASP A 172 4.36 1.17 -18.91
C ASP A 172 4.94 0.80 -17.54
N ALA A 173 5.04 1.79 -16.65
CA ALA A 173 5.56 1.65 -15.29
C ALA A 173 4.57 0.93 -14.36
N ARG A 174 3.31 0.73 -14.76
CA ARG A 174 2.33 -0.03 -13.97
C ARG A 174 2.75 -1.49 -13.79
N TRP A 175 3.59 -2.03 -14.67
CA TRP A 175 4.20 -3.36 -14.48
C TRP A 175 5.08 -3.43 -13.23
N VAL A 176 5.80 -2.36 -12.92
CA VAL A 176 6.60 -2.27 -11.69
C VAL A 176 5.69 -2.26 -10.47
N ILE A 177 4.59 -1.51 -10.54
CA ILE A 177 3.58 -1.46 -9.46
C ILE A 177 2.97 -2.84 -9.23
N LEU A 178 2.53 -3.52 -10.30
CA LEU A 178 1.98 -4.87 -10.23
C LEU A 178 2.96 -5.87 -9.60
N ALA A 179 4.25 -5.77 -9.93
CA ALA A 179 5.27 -6.63 -9.33
C ALA A 179 5.40 -6.41 -7.81
N PHE A 180 5.37 -5.16 -7.35
CA PHE A 180 5.41 -4.84 -5.92
C PHE A 180 4.12 -5.23 -5.19
N GLU A 181 2.97 -5.05 -5.83
CA GLU A 181 1.66 -5.47 -5.34
C GLU A 181 1.59 -6.99 -5.16
N ALA A 182 1.95 -7.74 -6.19
CA ALA A 182 2.04 -9.20 -6.13
C ALA A 182 3.02 -9.66 -5.05
N ALA A 183 4.19 -9.03 -4.96
CA ALA A 183 5.17 -9.34 -3.91
C ALA A 183 4.63 -9.05 -2.51
N ALA A 184 3.86 -7.98 -2.31
CA ALA A 184 3.26 -7.66 -1.02
C ALA A 184 2.19 -8.67 -0.62
N ILE A 185 1.31 -9.05 -1.55
CA ILE A 185 0.28 -10.07 -1.36
C ILE A 185 0.92 -11.42 -1.03
N LEU A 186 1.94 -11.83 -1.80
CA LEU A 186 2.67 -13.07 -1.57
C LEU A 186 3.43 -13.04 -0.23
N ALA A 187 4.00 -11.89 0.16
CA ALA A 187 4.65 -11.73 1.46
C ALA A 187 3.64 -11.94 2.61
N VAL A 188 2.48 -11.28 2.56
CA VAL A 188 1.42 -11.49 3.56
C VAL A 188 0.97 -12.95 3.59
N TYR A 189 0.80 -13.55 2.41
CA TYR A 189 0.43 -14.97 2.29
C TYR A 189 1.49 -15.86 2.95
N PHE A 190 2.71 -15.91 2.44
CA PHE A 190 3.71 -16.87 2.91
C PHE A 190 4.12 -16.66 4.36
N TRP A 191 4.07 -15.42 4.86
CA TRP A 191 4.40 -15.12 6.25
C TRP A 191 3.29 -15.44 7.25
N SER A 192 2.06 -15.61 6.76
CA SER A 192 0.92 -16.01 7.58
C SER A 192 0.96 -17.52 7.89
N PRO A 193 0.61 -17.92 9.13
CA PRO A 193 0.45 -19.32 9.51
C PRO A 193 -0.49 -20.06 8.58
N ARG A 194 -0.21 -21.34 8.33
CA ARG A 194 -0.88 -22.16 7.32
C ARG A 194 -2.40 -22.21 7.50
N GLU A 195 -2.86 -22.12 8.75
CA GLU A 195 -4.26 -22.22 9.16
C GLU A 195 -5.07 -20.97 8.80
N ILE A 196 -4.44 -19.79 8.82
CA ILE A 196 -5.11 -18.50 8.56
C ILE A 196 -4.60 -17.83 7.27
N ARG A 197 -3.78 -18.54 6.50
CA ARG A 197 -3.00 -17.93 5.41
C ARG A 197 -3.86 -17.27 4.34
N VAL A 198 -4.88 -17.99 3.90
CA VAL A 198 -5.83 -17.50 2.90
C VAL A 198 -6.74 -16.44 3.53
N LEU A 199 -7.13 -16.63 4.80
CA LEU A 199 -7.96 -15.68 5.55
C LEU A 199 -7.31 -14.30 5.67
N ALA A 200 -5.97 -14.27 5.81
CA ALA A 200 -5.20 -13.03 5.86
C ALA A 200 -5.34 -12.18 4.59
N LEU A 201 -5.72 -12.77 3.45
CA LEU A 201 -5.90 -12.04 2.20
C LEU A 201 -7.27 -11.37 2.07
N LEU A 202 -8.30 -11.82 2.79
CA LEU A 202 -9.66 -11.30 2.60
C LEU A 202 -9.73 -9.78 2.79
N PRO A 203 -9.07 -9.16 3.79
CA PRO A 203 -9.09 -7.70 3.93
C PRO A 203 -8.43 -6.96 2.76
N ILE A 204 -7.41 -7.55 2.12
CA ILE A 204 -6.74 -6.95 0.96
C ILE A 204 -7.67 -6.96 -0.25
N PHE A 205 -8.43 -8.04 -0.42
CA PHE A 205 -9.39 -8.23 -1.51
C PHE A 205 -10.83 -7.83 -1.13
N ALA A 206 -11.03 -7.15 0.00
CA ALA A 206 -12.37 -6.75 0.47
C ALA A 206 -13.07 -5.80 -0.51
N GLY A 207 -12.29 -5.07 -1.30
CA GLY A 207 -12.73 -4.33 -2.46
C GLY A 207 -11.67 -4.35 -3.55
N ALA A 208 -12.08 -4.12 -4.78
CA ALA A 208 -11.18 -4.11 -5.94
C ALA A 208 -10.19 -2.94 -5.90
N ASP A 209 -10.52 -1.84 -5.22
CA ASP A 209 -9.67 -0.65 -5.20
C ASP A 209 -8.26 -0.92 -4.70
N LEU A 210 -8.12 -1.57 -3.53
CA LEU A 210 -6.82 -1.88 -2.96
C LEU A 210 -6.08 -2.95 -3.75
N ALA A 211 -6.78 -4.00 -4.19
CA ALA A 211 -6.14 -5.18 -4.78
C ALA A 211 -5.95 -5.10 -6.30
N ILE A 212 -6.55 -4.10 -6.97
CA ILE A 212 -6.61 -4.01 -8.43
C ILE A 212 -6.61 -2.55 -8.89
N SER A 213 -7.67 -1.79 -8.59
CA SER A 213 -7.97 -0.53 -9.28
C SER A 213 -6.92 0.54 -9.05
N PHE A 214 -6.37 0.64 -7.83
CA PHE A 214 -5.32 1.62 -7.56
C PHE A 214 -4.02 1.28 -8.28
N GLY A 215 -3.56 0.03 -8.23
CA GLY A 215 -2.33 -0.38 -8.93
C GLY A 215 -2.45 -0.23 -10.44
N ALA A 216 -3.54 -0.74 -11.03
CA ALA A 216 -3.84 -0.63 -12.45
C ALA A 216 -4.14 0.82 -12.90
N GLY A 217 -4.73 1.61 -12.01
CA GLY A 217 -5.00 3.05 -12.17
C GLY A 217 -3.80 3.95 -11.92
N ALA A 218 -2.58 3.40 -11.93
CA ALA A 218 -1.32 4.13 -11.82
C ALA A 218 -1.01 4.73 -10.42
N ILE A 219 -1.59 4.22 -9.35
CA ILE A 219 -1.20 4.58 -7.97
C ILE A 219 -0.05 3.68 -7.50
N ALA A 220 1.10 4.27 -7.22
CA ALA A 220 2.35 3.57 -6.89
C ALA A 220 2.53 3.26 -5.39
N ASP A 221 1.46 3.17 -4.61
CA ASP A 221 1.55 3.03 -3.15
C ASP A 221 2.10 1.65 -2.71
N PHE A 222 1.91 0.59 -3.49
CA PHE A 222 2.51 -0.71 -3.18
C PHE A 222 4.05 -0.71 -3.12
N LEU A 223 4.69 0.29 -3.74
CA LEU A 223 6.14 0.49 -3.64
C LEU A 223 6.60 0.69 -2.20
N TRP A 224 5.86 1.45 -1.38
CA TRP A 224 6.19 1.64 0.04
C TRP A 224 5.50 0.61 0.95
N VAL A 225 4.37 0.02 0.54
CA VAL A 225 3.70 -1.02 1.34
C VAL A 225 4.57 -2.27 1.47
N LEU A 226 5.17 -2.77 0.38
CA LEU A 226 6.01 -3.96 0.42
C LEU A 226 7.14 -3.88 1.47
N PRO A 227 7.99 -2.82 1.48
CA PRO A 227 8.99 -2.69 2.51
C PRO A 227 8.38 -2.57 3.90
N LEU A 228 7.25 -1.88 4.10
CA LEU A 228 6.61 -1.85 5.43
C LEU A 228 6.06 -3.19 5.89
N VAL A 229 5.53 -4.03 4.99
CA VAL A 229 5.16 -5.43 5.31
C VAL A 229 6.39 -6.17 5.83
N PHE A 230 7.54 -6.05 5.15
CA PHE A 230 8.79 -6.66 5.61
C PHE A 230 9.31 -6.04 6.92
N MET A 231 9.13 -4.75 7.16
CA MET A 231 9.46 -4.12 8.44
C MET A 231 8.65 -4.76 9.59
N VAL A 232 7.34 -4.98 9.42
CA VAL A 232 6.50 -5.65 10.43
C VAL A 232 6.96 -7.09 10.66
N VAL A 233 7.29 -7.80 9.57
CA VAL A 233 7.83 -9.16 9.61
C VAL A 233 9.14 -9.25 10.41
N TYR A 234 10.03 -8.28 10.24
CA TYR A 234 11.36 -8.25 10.86
C TYR A 234 11.45 -7.28 12.04
N LEU A 235 10.33 -6.96 12.68
CA LEU A 235 10.27 -5.95 13.75
C LEU A 235 11.19 -6.28 14.95
N ASP A 236 11.46 -7.57 15.18
CA ASP A 236 12.38 -8.07 16.21
C ASP A 236 13.87 -7.92 15.83
N ARG A 237 14.19 -7.59 14.57
CA ARG A 237 15.54 -7.33 14.05
C ARG A 237 15.68 -5.84 13.71
N PRO A 238 16.13 -5.00 14.66
CA PRO A 238 15.99 -3.54 14.56
C PRO A 238 16.69 -2.94 13.35
N TRP A 239 17.85 -3.48 12.96
CA TRP A 239 18.58 -3.02 11.78
C TRP A 239 17.79 -3.29 10.48
N LEU A 240 17.20 -4.48 10.34
CA LEU A 240 16.47 -4.87 9.14
C LEU A 240 15.11 -4.14 9.06
N ALA A 241 14.40 -4.04 10.18
CA ALA A 241 13.22 -3.20 10.29
C ALA A 241 13.54 -1.73 9.97
N GLY A 242 14.69 -1.22 10.46
CA GLY A 242 15.18 0.12 10.14
C GLY A 242 15.38 0.32 8.65
N ILE A 243 16.12 -0.58 7.97
CA ILE A 243 16.31 -0.52 6.52
C ILE A 243 14.96 -0.48 5.80
N MET A 244 14.07 -1.43 6.10
CA MET A 244 12.77 -1.52 5.44
C MET A 244 11.92 -0.25 5.64
N TYR A 245 11.89 0.30 6.86
CA TYR A 245 11.20 1.56 7.15
C TYR A 245 11.82 2.75 6.41
N GLY A 246 13.15 2.83 6.36
CA GLY A 246 13.88 3.89 5.64
C GLY A 246 13.63 3.84 4.13
N LEU A 247 13.61 2.64 3.53
CA LEU A 247 13.27 2.44 2.12
C LEU A 247 11.82 2.90 1.82
N ALA A 248 10.85 2.49 2.65
CA ALA A 248 9.47 2.97 2.51
C ALA A 248 9.39 4.51 2.58
N SER A 249 10.12 5.10 3.53
CA SER A 249 10.21 6.55 3.71
C SER A 249 10.90 7.27 2.55
N ALA A 250 11.80 6.59 1.82
CA ALA A 250 12.45 7.11 0.63
C ALA A 250 11.57 7.03 -0.63
N ILE A 251 10.45 6.30 -0.56
CA ILE A 251 9.46 6.16 -1.65
C ILE A 251 8.33 7.17 -1.48
N LYS A 252 7.86 7.37 -0.24
CA LYS A 252 6.74 8.28 0.05
C LYS A 252 6.84 8.84 1.46
N GLN A 253 6.17 9.97 1.68
CA GLN A 253 6.10 10.67 2.97
C GLN A 253 5.08 10.03 3.92
N THR A 254 4.10 9.30 3.40
CA THR A 254 3.04 8.63 4.20
C THR A 254 3.60 7.74 5.32
N PRO A 255 4.65 6.91 5.09
CA PRO A 255 5.35 6.19 6.15
C PRO A 255 5.93 7.05 7.29
N TRP A 256 6.28 8.32 7.04
CA TRP A 256 6.96 9.16 8.03
C TRP A 256 6.12 9.38 9.29
N LEU A 257 4.79 9.33 9.16
CA LEU A 257 3.85 9.45 10.26
C LEU A 257 3.99 8.32 11.30
N LEU A 258 4.59 7.17 10.93
CA LEU A 258 4.85 6.09 11.87
C LEU A 258 6.05 6.34 12.78
N ALA A 259 6.99 7.22 12.39
CA ALA A 259 8.25 7.42 13.11
C ALA A 259 8.09 7.58 14.64
N PRO A 260 7.27 8.53 15.15
CA PRO A 260 7.17 8.73 16.59
C PRO A 260 6.57 7.50 17.32
N PHE A 261 5.62 6.82 16.69
CA PHE A 261 4.98 5.62 17.25
C PHE A 261 5.93 4.41 17.25
N LEU A 262 6.72 4.23 16.20
CA LEU A 262 7.74 3.17 16.13
C LEU A 262 8.83 3.36 17.17
N LEU A 263 9.27 4.59 17.42
CA LEU A 263 10.22 4.89 18.48
C LEU A 263 9.66 4.51 19.85
N ILE A 264 8.41 4.88 20.14
CA ILE A 264 7.75 4.49 21.39
C ILE A 264 7.64 2.97 21.48
N TRP A 265 7.23 2.30 20.41
CA TRP A 265 7.19 0.84 20.36
C TRP A 265 8.54 0.22 20.68
N LEU A 266 9.63 0.71 20.08
CA LEU A 266 10.98 0.19 20.32
C LEU A 266 11.52 0.52 21.72
N LEU A 267 11.04 1.58 22.37
CA LEU A 267 11.45 1.93 23.73
C LEU A 267 10.61 1.23 24.82
N ARG A 268 9.36 0.87 24.51
CA ARG A 268 8.41 0.27 25.45
C ARG A 268 8.25 -1.24 25.32
N SER A 269 8.46 -1.81 24.12
CA SER A 269 8.26 -3.25 23.88
C SER A 269 9.28 -4.13 24.63
N GLY A 270 8.84 -5.28 25.09
CA GLY A 270 9.70 -6.28 25.74
C GLY A 270 9.78 -6.09 27.26
N ARG A 271 9.22 -7.07 27.99
CA ARG A 271 9.35 -7.17 29.44
C ARG A 271 10.76 -7.68 29.76
N ASN A 272 11.37 -7.17 30.83
CA ASN A 272 12.71 -7.57 31.32
C ASN A 272 13.91 -7.18 30.43
N ILE A 273 13.76 -6.22 29.52
CA ILE A 273 14.88 -5.64 28.76
C ILE A 273 15.39 -4.39 29.48
N SER A 274 16.71 -4.28 29.66
CA SER A 274 17.35 -3.13 30.30
C SER A 274 17.08 -1.82 29.52
N THR A 275 17.15 -0.68 30.20
CA THR A 275 17.01 0.64 29.54
C THR A 275 18.08 0.85 28.47
N GLN A 276 19.31 0.38 28.71
CA GLN A 276 20.40 0.48 27.74
C GLN A 276 20.11 -0.32 26.47
N ASP A 277 19.59 -1.55 26.60
CA ASP A 277 19.25 -2.39 25.45
C ASP A 277 18.07 -1.82 24.65
N ARG A 278 17.09 -1.20 25.32
CA ARG A 278 15.99 -0.48 24.66
C ARG A 278 16.49 0.68 23.82
N LEU A 279 17.39 1.51 24.39
CA LEU A 279 18.01 2.62 23.69
C LEU A 279 18.89 2.14 22.53
N LYS A 280 19.68 1.07 22.73
CA LYS A 280 20.49 0.46 21.68
C LYS A 280 19.61 -0.04 20.53
N ARG A 281 18.52 -0.73 20.82
CA ARG A 281 17.55 -1.18 19.80
C ARG A 281 16.98 -0.01 19.00
N ALA A 282 16.52 1.03 19.69
CA ALA A 282 15.98 2.22 19.04
C ALA A 282 17.04 2.93 18.19
N GLY A 283 18.25 3.09 18.72
CA GLY A 283 19.39 3.69 18.02
C GLY A 283 19.79 2.92 16.77
N VAL A 284 19.86 1.58 16.83
CA VAL A 284 20.13 0.73 15.67
C VAL A 284 19.04 0.90 14.62
N PHE A 285 17.76 0.85 15.01
CA PHE A 285 16.67 1.08 14.07
C PHE A 285 16.78 2.45 13.38
N VAL A 286 16.98 3.52 14.15
CA VAL A 286 17.10 4.89 13.63
C VAL A 286 18.29 5.03 12.68
N ALA A 287 19.46 4.51 13.05
CA ALA A 287 20.66 4.60 12.22
C ALA A 287 20.45 3.93 10.85
N PHE A 288 19.88 2.73 10.82
CA PHE A 288 19.62 2.01 9.59
C PHE A 288 18.46 2.61 8.78
N ALA A 289 17.43 3.15 9.44
CA ALA A 289 16.35 3.88 8.77
C ALA A 289 16.85 5.16 8.10
N LEU A 290 17.66 5.95 8.80
CA LEU A 290 18.28 7.16 8.24
C LEU A 290 19.22 6.80 7.08
N GLY A 291 20.05 5.77 7.24
CA GLY A 291 20.93 5.29 6.16
C GLY A 291 20.15 4.90 4.91
N ALA A 292 19.11 4.08 5.06
CA ALA A 292 18.28 3.64 3.93
C ALA A 292 17.43 4.76 3.31
N PHE A 293 17.07 5.79 4.08
CA PHE A 293 16.40 6.98 3.56
C PHE A 293 17.36 7.90 2.80
N VAL A 294 18.53 8.18 3.39
CA VAL A 294 19.49 9.15 2.84
C VAL A 294 20.17 8.59 1.60
N LEU A 295 20.53 7.31 1.56
CA LEU A 295 21.29 6.70 0.46
C LEU A 295 20.70 6.99 -0.95
N PRO A 296 19.39 6.76 -1.22
CA PRO A 296 18.83 7.08 -2.54
C PRO A 296 18.65 8.59 -2.79
N ASN A 297 18.62 9.42 -1.74
CA ASN A 297 18.33 10.86 -1.86
C ASN A 297 19.59 11.74 -1.90
N ILE A 298 20.72 11.27 -1.36
CA ILE A 298 21.89 12.12 -1.07
C ILE A 298 22.49 12.77 -2.33
N GLY A 299 22.46 12.08 -3.47
CA GLY A 299 22.94 12.65 -4.74
C GLY A 299 22.12 13.87 -5.17
N PHE A 300 20.80 13.82 -4.97
CA PHE A 300 19.88 14.91 -5.31
C PHE A 300 19.95 16.05 -4.30
N MET A 301 20.08 15.72 -3.00
CA MET A 301 20.34 16.70 -1.95
C MET A 301 21.65 17.47 -2.18
N TRP A 302 22.70 16.77 -2.63
CA TRP A 302 24.00 17.39 -2.90
C TRP A 302 23.98 18.26 -4.17
N ASN A 303 23.29 17.80 -5.22
CA ASN A 303 23.21 18.53 -6.48
C ASN A 303 22.36 19.80 -6.36
N ASP A 304 21.18 19.70 -5.75
CA ASP A 304 20.30 20.84 -5.44
C ASP A 304 19.37 20.50 -4.27
N PHE A 305 19.80 20.83 -3.06
CA PHE A 305 19.00 20.60 -1.85
C PHE A 305 17.67 21.36 -1.88
N GLY A 306 17.65 22.58 -2.44
CA GLY A 306 16.47 23.42 -2.47
C GLY A 306 15.37 22.80 -3.32
N ALA A 307 15.73 22.36 -4.53
CA ALA A 307 14.81 21.69 -5.44
C ALA A 307 14.31 20.35 -4.89
N TRP A 308 15.22 19.52 -4.34
CA TRP A 308 14.85 18.26 -3.70
C TRP A 308 13.89 18.48 -2.52
N TYR A 309 14.24 19.39 -1.61
CA TYR A 309 13.46 19.67 -0.41
C TYR A 309 12.07 20.21 -0.78
N ALA A 310 12.02 21.24 -1.63
CA ALA A 310 10.76 21.85 -2.07
C ALA A 310 9.83 20.81 -2.70
N GLY A 311 10.34 19.97 -3.60
CA GLY A 311 9.57 18.87 -4.18
C GLY A 311 9.05 17.90 -3.12
N VAL A 312 9.94 17.33 -2.30
CA VAL A 312 9.57 16.31 -1.32
C VAL A 312 8.58 16.82 -0.27
N VAL A 313 8.62 18.08 0.15
CA VAL A 313 7.72 18.60 1.18
C VAL A 313 6.41 19.20 0.63
N THR A 314 6.31 19.40 -0.69
CA THR A 314 5.13 19.98 -1.36
C THR A 314 3.81 19.29 -1.00
N PRO A 315 3.69 17.96 -0.92
CA PRO A 315 2.43 17.33 -0.53
C PRO A 315 1.90 17.72 0.86
N ALA A 316 2.80 18.11 1.78
CA ALA A 316 2.44 18.48 3.14
C ALA A 316 2.24 19.99 3.32
N PHE A 317 3.10 20.80 2.70
CA PHE A 317 3.15 22.26 2.94
C PHE A 317 2.95 23.11 1.69
N GLY A 318 2.89 22.50 0.51
CA GLY A 318 2.71 23.21 -0.75
C GLY A 318 1.29 23.71 -0.95
N ASN A 319 1.15 24.65 -1.89
CA ASN A 319 -0.14 25.22 -2.27
C ASN A 319 -0.85 24.30 -3.28
N LEU A 320 -1.41 23.20 -2.78
CA LEU A 320 -2.15 22.23 -3.59
C LEU A 320 -3.66 22.36 -3.35
N VAL A 321 -4.46 22.02 -4.36
CA VAL A 321 -5.93 22.02 -4.24
C VAL A 321 -6.40 21.10 -3.10
N VAL A 322 -7.45 21.53 -2.40
CA VAL A 322 -8.16 20.70 -1.41
C VAL A 322 -8.79 19.53 -2.14
N LEU A 323 -8.38 18.32 -1.78
CA LEU A 323 -8.84 17.11 -2.43
C LEU A 323 -8.71 15.93 -1.46
N GLY A 324 -9.83 15.41 -0.98
CA GLY A 324 -9.80 14.28 -0.06
C GLY A 324 -11.18 13.76 0.28
N GLN A 325 -11.19 12.52 0.77
CA GLN A 325 -12.35 11.79 1.25
C GLN A 325 -12.43 11.78 2.79
N GLY A 326 -11.55 12.54 3.43
CA GLY A 326 -11.55 12.80 4.86
C GLY A 326 -12.43 14.00 5.25
N LEU A 327 -12.07 14.67 6.35
CA LEU A 327 -12.74 15.89 6.82
C LEU A 327 -12.75 17.01 5.76
N SER A 328 -11.78 17.00 4.86
CA SER A 328 -11.70 17.93 3.72
C SER A 328 -12.89 17.83 2.76
N LEU A 329 -13.63 16.72 2.75
CA LEU A 329 -14.80 16.51 1.91
C LEU A 329 -15.90 17.54 2.19
N ILE A 330 -16.00 18.06 3.41
CA ILE A 330 -16.97 19.10 3.77
C ILE A 330 -16.71 20.39 3.00
N THR A 331 -15.44 20.81 2.91
CA THR A 331 -15.05 21.98 2.11
C THR A 331 -15.24 21.71 0.62
N LEU A 332 -14.87 20.51 0.16
CA LEU A 332 -14.98 20.13 -1.25
C LEU A 332 -16.44 20.09 -1.74
N ALA A 333 -17.38 19.63 -0.89
CA ALA A 333 -18.81 19.54 -1.21
C ALA A 333 -19.54 20.91 -1.19
N GLY A 334 -18.82 22.02 -1.08
CA GLY A 334 -19.41 23.37 -1.00
C GLY A 334 -20.03 23.66 0.37
N GLY A 335 -19.62 22.94 1.42
CA GLY A 335 -20.00 23.24 2.79
C GLY A 335 -19.27 24.47 3.33
N VAL A 336 -18.62 24.34 4.48
CA VAL A 336 -17.88 25.45 5.09
C VAL A 336 -16.48 25.54 4.46
N PRO A 337 -16.09 26.66 3.83
CA PRO A 337 -14.75 26.81 3.27
C PRO A 337 -13.73 26.97 4.40
N LEU A 338 -13.09 25.87 4.79
CA LEU A 338 -12.10 25.88 5.87
C LEU A 338 -10.71 26.25 5.32
N PRO A 339 -9.97 27.14 5.98
CA PRO A 339 -8.64 27.54 5.52
C PRO A 339 -7.64 26.38 5.67
N PRO A 340 -6.55 26.34 4.87
CA PRO A 340 -5.50 25.31 5.00
C PRO A 340 -4.94 25.18 6.42
N ALA A 341 -4.84 26.30 7.15
CA ALA A 341 -4.39 26.33 8.54
C ALA A 341 -5.29 25.52 9.48
N PHE A 342 -6.60 25.42 9.22
CA PHE A 342 -7.51 24.59 10.00
C PHE A 342 -7.14 23.11 9.87
N TYR A 343 -6.94 22.62 8.64
CA TYR A 343 -6.58 21.23 8.38
C TYR A 343 -5.22 20.87 8.95
N LEU A 344 -4.23 21.76 8.82
CA LEU A 344 -2.92 21.57 9.45
C LEU A 344 -3.07 21.44 10.98
N THR A 345 -3.82 22.36 11.59
CA THR A 345 -4.06 22.35 13.04
C THR A 345 -4.78 21.08 13.48
N ALA A 346 -5.83 20.66 12.77
CA ALA A 346 -6.57 19.44 13.07
C ALA A 346 -5.71 18.19 12.92
N THR A 347 -4.93 18.09 11.83
CA THR A 347 -4.00 16.99 11.59
C THR A 347 -2.96 16.88 12.71
N LEU A 348 -2.35 18.00 13.10
CA LEU A 348 -1.37 18.05 14.19
C LEU A 348 -2.00 17.73 15.55
N ALA A 349 -3.18 18.27 15.85
CA ALA A 349 -3.90 18.01 17.09
C ALA A 349 -4.19 16.51 17.23
N ILE A 350 -4.74 15.87 16.18
CA ILE A 350 -5.02 14.44 16.18
C ILE A 350 -3.74 13.60 16.27
N ALA A 351 -2.68 13.97 15.55
CA ALA A 351 -1.39 13.29 15.67
C ALA A 351 -0.84 13.33 17.09
N VAL A 352 -0.88 14.50 17.75
CA VAL A 352 -0.45 14.68 19.15
C VAL A 352 -1.36 13.91 20.10
N THR A 353 -2.68 13.97 19.93
CA THR A 353 -3.63 13.20 20.75
C THR A 353 -3.36 11.70 20.66
N LEU A 354 -3.17 11.16 19.45
CA LEU A 354 -2.83 9.75 19.26
C LEU A 354 -1.48 9.42 19.89
N LEU A 355 -0.48 10.30 19.75
CA LEU A 355 0.84 10.09 20.34
C LEU A 355 0.81 10.04 21.86
N VAL A 356 0.12 10.98 22.51
CA VAL A 356 -0.05 11.03 23.96
C VAL A 356 -0.83 9.81 24.46
N ASN A 357 -1.92 9.43 23.79
CA ASN A 357 -2.67 8.22 24.14
C ASN A 357 -1.83 6.96 23.95
N TYR A 358 -1.02 6.90 22.90
CA TYR A 358 -0.14 5.77 22.66
C TYR A 358 0.95 5.63 23.73
N LEU A 359 1.49 6.75 24.23
CA LEU A 359 2.41 6.77 25.36
C LEU A 359 1.73 6.30 26.65
N ALA A 360 0.54 6.82 26.95
CA ALA A 360 -0.19 6.54 28.20
C ALA A 360 -0.76 5.12 28.25
N TYR A 361 -1.25 4.61 27.12
CA TYR A 361 -1.96 3.33 27.01
C TYR A 361 -1.22 2.33 26.12
N PHE A 362 0.12 2.40 26.10
CA PHE A 362 0.97 1.59 25.21
C PHE A 362 0.58 0.11 25.18
N GLU A 363 0.44 -0.54 26.33
CA GLU A 363 0.12 -1.98 26.39
C GLU A 363 -1.21 -2.33 25.72
N LYS A 364 -2.21 -1.42 25.77
CA LYS A 364 -3.54 -1.61 25.17
C LYS A 364 -3.54 -1.27 23.68
N LEU A 365 -2.80 -0.23 23.30
CA LEU A 365 -2.81 0.31 21.94
C LEU A 365 -1.67 -0.19 21.07
N ARG A 366 -0.78 -1.05 21.58
CA ARG A 366 0.49 -1.39 20.94
C ARG A 366 0.32 -1.69 19.45
N TYR A 367 -0.63 -2.53 19.07
CA TYR A 367 -0.85 -2.99 17.69
C TYR A 367 -1.75 -2.07 16.86
N ALA A 368 -2.35 -1.03 17.46
CA ALA A 368 -3.19 -0.06 16.76
C ALA A 368 -2.37 0.95 15.92
N ILE A 369 -1.03 0.97 16.07
CA ILE A 369 -0.16 1.95 15.41
C ILE A 369 -0.32 2.01 13.90
N TRP A 370 -0.70 0.91 13.26
CA TRP A 370 -0.84 0.85 11.81
C TRP A 370 -2.10 1.57 11.31
N ALA A 371 -3.08 1.82 12.18
CA ALA A 371 -4.25 2.62 11.87
C ALA A 371 -3.99 4.13 12.05
N PHE A 372 -3.02 4.52 12.87
CA PHE A 372 -2.83 5.92 13.24
C PHE A 372 -2.52 6.84 12.05
N PRO A 373 -1.64 6.49 11.09
CA PRO A 373 -1.42 7.36 9.95
C PRO A 373 -2.68 7.60 9.12
N ALA A 374 -3.53 6.58 8.92
CA ALA A 374 -4.80 6.74 8.22
C ALA A 374 -5.73 7.71 8.96
N ILE A 375 -5.84 7.58 10.28
CA ILE A 375 -6.64 8.47 11.12
C ILE A 375 -6.09 9.91 11.05
N ILE A 376 -4.77 10.10 11.13
CA ILE A 376 -4.13 11.42 11.04
C ILE A 376 -4.43 12.06 9.68
N LEU A 377 -4.23 11.32 8.58
CA LEU A 377 -4.43 11.82 7.23
C LEU A 377 -5.91 12.07 6.90
N TRP A 378 -6.85 11.46 7.63
CA TRP A 378 -8.27 11.74 7.48
C TRP A 378 -8.62 13.20 7.84
N PHE A 379 -7.82 13.85 8.68
CA PHE A 379 -7.96 15.28 9.02
C PHE A 379 -7.13 16.21 8.13
N SER A 380 -6.35 15.67 7.19
CA SER A 380 -5.57 16.46 6.24
C SER A 380 -6.46 17.11 5.18
N TYR A 381 -6.05 18.26 4.67
CA TYR A 381 -6.68 18.91 3.52
C TYR A 381 -6.59 18.07 2.24
N ARG A 382 -5.69 17.07 2.23
CA ARG A 382 -5.45 16.14 1.12
C ARG A 382 -5.54 14.67 1.51
N GLY A 383 -6.57 14.28 2.27
CA GLY A 383 -6.80 12.90 2.71
C GLY A 383 -7.42 12.03 1.61
N LEU A 384 -6.61 11.52 0.67
CA LEU A 384 -7.07 10.64 -0.42
C LEU A 384 -7.33 9.21 0.08
N GLN A 385 -8.19 8.45 -0.60
CA GLN A 385 -8.54 7.07 -0.22
C GLN A 385 -7.33 6.14 -0.11
N ASN A 386 -6.39 6.27 -1.04
CA ASN A 386 -5.15 5.47 -1.02
C ASN A 386 -4.30 5.76 0.24
N TYR A 387 -4.48 6.90 0.90
CA TYR A 387 -3.77 7.22 2.14
C TYR A 387 -4.33 6.48 3.35
N PHE A 388 -5.52 5.88 3.23
CA PHE A 388 -6.19 5.13 4.28
C PHE A 388 -6.08 3.62 4.05
N ILE A 389 -6.43 3.17 2.84
CA ILE A 389 -6.63 1.75 2.58
C ILE A 389 -5.31 0.96 2.45
N PHE A 390 -4.22 1.59 2.01
CA PHE A 390 -2.91 0.92 1.87
C PHE A 390 -2.23 0.56 3.21
N TRP A 391 -2.82 0.95 4.34
CA TRP A 391 -2.41 0.46 5.66
C TRP A 391 -2.96 -0.94 5.97
N THR A 392 -3.93 -1.42 5.20
CA THR A 392 -4.60 -2.73 5.39
C THR A 392 -3.62 -3.90 5.46
N PRO A 393 -2.61 -4.04 4.57
CA PRO A 393 -1.64 -5.13 4.67
C PRO A 393 -0.87 -5.13 6.00
N LEU A 394 -0.55 -3.97 6.57
CA LEU A 394 0.14 -3.88 7.86
C LEU A 394 -0.79 -4.24 9.03
N LEU A 395 -2.06 -3.82 8.95
CA LEU A 395 -3.10 -4.20 9.91
C LEU A 395 -3.31 -5.72 9.91
N VAL A 396 -3.39 -6.33 8.73
CA VAL A 396 -3.43 -7.80 8.56
C VAL A 396 -2.21 -8.46 9.21
N MET A 397 -1.00 -7.98 8.89
CA MET A 397 0.22 -8.54 9.47
C MET A 397 0.26 -8.43 10.99
N SER A 398 -0.41 -7.45 11.58
CA SER A 398 -0.51 -7.28 13.03
C SER A 398 -1.41 -8.31 13.68
N VAL A 399 -2.53 -8.61 13.04
CA VAL A 399 -3.42 -9.72 13.43
C VAL A 399 -2.67 -11.05 13.32
N VAL A 400 -1.87 -11.24 12.26
CA VAL A 400 -1.02 -12.42 12.10
C VAL A 400 0.00 -12.56 13.24
N LEU A 401 0.64 -11.46 13.66
CA LEU A 401 1.56 -11.46 14.80
C LEU A 401 0.86 -11.76 16.13
N LEU A 402 -0.35 -11.22 16.33
CA LEU A 402 -1.19 -11.54 17.49
C LEU A 402 -1.53 -13.03 17.56
N TYR A 403 -2.00 -13.60 16.45
CA TYR A 403 -2.32 -15.02 16.35
C TYR A 403 -1.11 -15.91 16.67
N LYS A 404 0.08 -15.59 16.11
CA LYS A 404 1.31 -16.34 16.42
C LYS A 404 1.61 -16.30 17.93
N LYS A 405 1.47 -15.12 18.56
CA LYS A 405 1.75 -14.96 20.00
C LYS A 405 0.81 -15.78 20.87
N GLU A 406 -0.50 -15.78 20.58
CA GLU A 406 -1.49 -16.56 21.33
C GLU A 406 -1.23 -18.06 21.20
N LYS A 407 -0.90 -18.54 20.00
CA LYS A 407 -0.58 -19.95 19.76
C LYS A 407 0.70 -20.41 20.48
N HIS A 408 1.71 -19.56 20.58
CA HIS A 408 2.92 -19.87 21.35
C HIS A 408 2.65 -19.83 22.85
N GLY A 409 1.90 -18.83 23.36
CA GLY A 409 1.53 -18.75 24.77
C GLY A 409 0.64 -19.92 25.25
N ALA A 410 -0.20 -20.48 24.37
CA ALA A 410 -1.00 -21.66 24.67
C ALA A 410 -0.17 -22.96 24.71
N LYS A 411 0.98 -23.01 24.03
CA LYS A 411 1.91 -24.16 24.06
C LYS A 411 2.78 -24.20 25.30
N ASP A 412 3.01 -23.07 25.95
CA ASP A 412 3.79 -23.00 27.20
C ASP A 412 2.93 -23.32 28.44
N GLN A 413 1.61 -23.46 28.28
CA GLN A 413 0.64 -23.75 29.35
C GLN A 413 0.03 -25.16 29.27
N ALA A 414 0.37 -25.95 28.26
CA ALA A 414 -0.08 -27.33 28.03
C ALA A 414 1.14 -28.26 28.09
#